data_AF-A0A5B9MA39-F1
#
_entry.id   AF-A0A5B9MA39-F1
#
_cell.length_a   1.000
_cell.length_b   1.000
_cell.length_c   1.000
_cell.angle_alpha   90.00
_cell.angle_beta   90.00
_cell.angle_gamma   90.00
#
_symmetry.space_group_name_H-M   'P 1'
#
loop_
_entity.id
_entity.type
_entity.pdbx_description
1 polymer ?
#
loop_
_entity_poly.entity_id
_entity_poly.type
_entity_poly.pdbx_seq_one_letter_code
_entity_poly.pdbx_strand_id
1 'polypeptide(L)'
;MPEHDYEGSRDEFIRMLAEQGEEPAFITRRRRLDAAIEQLRWTCQTHRQTLLRGPQLHLRKIATMIDGDWSRLASRLAVPIQWRVYASLHETINADSQPPAWANQGLWAVPIDRPLRDLARSVDRFNRDWEGYLNRFDLDPINQTIADFNEYYVLEKACALGREDLARLGFQPMSLLTPASLQAEFPTVELPRLR
;
A
#
# COMPACT_ATOMS: atom_id res chain seq x y z
N MET A 1 56.04 8.16 -26.58
CA MET A 1 55.67 7.53 -25.30
C MET A 1 54.28 6.96 -25.48
N PRO A 2 54.05 5.66 -25.28
CA PRO A 2 52.72 5.08 -25.42
C PRO A 2 51.92 5.41 -24.16
N GLU A 3 50.72 5.99 -24.35
CA GLU A 3 49.68 6.02 -23.33
C GLU A 3 49.33 4.57 -22.98
N HIS A 4 49.51 4.19 -21.71
CA HIS A 4 49.01 2.92 -21.21
C HIS A 4 47.50 3.04 -21.02
N ASP A 5 46.76 2.38 -21.90
CA ASP A 5 45.35 2.05 -21.72
C ASP A 5 45.18 1.22 -20.43
N TYR A 6 44.73 1.87 -19.37
CA TYR A 6 44.28 1.25 -18.11
C TYR A 6 42.79 0.86 -18.16
N GLU A 7 42.24 0.54 -19.34
CA GLU A 7 40.84 0.10 -19.48
C GLU A 7 40.57 -1.31 -18.94
N GLY A 8 41.61 -2.09 -18.61
CA GLY A 8 41.46 -3.44 -18.01
C GLY A 8 41.11 -3.49 -16.52
N SER A 9 41.14 -2.38 -15.77
CA SER A 9 41.21 -2.46 -14.29
C SER A 9 39.87 -2.40 -13.54
N ARG A 10 38.78 -1.89 -14.14
CA ARG A 10 37.57 -1.49 -13.36
C ARG A 10 36.39 -2.45 -13.52
N ASP A 11 36.11 -2.89 -14.74
CA ASP A 11 35.11 -3.93 -14.98
C ASP A 11 35.56 -5.27 -14.39
N GLU A 12 36.88 -5.58 -14.47
CA GLU A 12 37.46 -6.71 -13.73
C GLU A 12 37.31 -6.53 -12.21
N PHE A 13 37.45 -5.32 -11.68
CA PHE A 13 37.26 -5.06 -10.25
C PHE A 13 35.80 -5.24 -9.81
N ILE A 14 34.83 -4.75 -10.57
CA ILE A 14 33.39 -5.00 -10.28
C ILE A 14 33.07 -6.49 -10.38
N ARG A 15 33.64 -7.20 -11.37
CA ARG A 15 33.46 -8.65 -11.52
C ARG A 15 34.11 -9.42 -10.37
N MET A 16 35.31 -9.01 -9.95
CA MET A 16 36.03 -9.58 -8.81
C MET A 16 35.26 -9.34 -7.49
N LEU A 17 34.70 -8.15 -7.27
CA LEU A 17 33.83 -7.87 -6.12
C LEU A 17 32.63 -8.83 -6.12
N ALA A 18 31.95 -8.98 -7.26
CA ALA A 18 30.85 -9.93 -7.39
C ALA A 18 31.27 -11.39 -7.15
N GLU A 19 32.46 -11.79 -7.61
CA GLU A 19 33.05 -13.12 -7.39
C GLU A 19 33.42 -13.35 -5.91
N GLN A 20 33.76 -12.30 -5.16
CA GLN A 20 34.04 -12.33 -3.72
C GLN A 20 32.78 -12.15 -2.86
N GLY A 21 31.61 -11.95 -3.47
CA GLY A 21 30.35 -11.68 -2.79
C GLY A 21 30.23 -10.26 -2.23
N GLU A 22 31.13 -9.35 -2.61
CA GLU A 22 31.04 -7.93 -2.27
C GLU A 22 30.20 -7.19 -3.31
N GLU A 23 29.28 -6.36 -2.83
CA GLU A 23 28.34 -5.65 -3.69
C GLU A 23 28.66 -4.14 -3.72
N PRO A 24 28.69 -3.51 -4.91
CA PRO A 24 28.88 -2.07 -5.01
C PRO A 24 27.90 -1.28 -4.14
N ALA A 25 28.40 -0.20 -3.51
CA ALA A 25 27.63 0.61 -2.57
C ALA A 25 26.28 1.08 -3.12
N PHE A 26 26.23 1.50 -4.40
CA PHE A 26 25.00 1.97 -5.04
C PHE A 26 23.93 0.87 -5.15
N ILE A 27 24.32 -0.39 -5.34
CA ILE A 27 23.37 -1.52 -5.39
C ILE A 27 22.83 -1.81 -3.99
N THR A 28 23.73 -1.84 -2.98
CA THR A 28 23.34 -1.98 -1.58
C THR A 28 22.36 -0.88 -1.17
N ARG A 29 22.61 0.37 -1.58
CA ARG A 29 21.75 1.52 -1.32
C ARG A 29 20.37 1.37 -1.94
N ARG A 30 20.30 0.94 -3.21
CA ARG A 30 19.03 0.67 -3.87
C ARG A 30 18.24 -0.43 -3.14
N ARG A 31 18.89 -1.54 -2.80
CA ARG A 31 18.24 -2.65 -2.07
C ARG A 31 17.71 -2.22 -0.71
N ARG A 32 18.47 -1.42 0.04
CA ARG A 32 18.03 -0.88 1.34
C ARG A 32 16.77 -0.01 1.19
N LEU A 33 16.73 0.84 0.16
CA LEU A 33 15.56 1.64 -0.14
C LEU A 33 14.35 0.78 -0.51
N ASP A 34 14.52 -0.18 -1.43
CA ASP A 34 13.45 -1.07 -1.86
C ASP A 34 12.88 -1.85 -0.65
N ALA A 35 13.75 -2.41 0.19
CA ALA A 35 13.35 -3.11 1.41
C ALA A 35 12.60 -2.20 2.41
N ALA A 36 13.04 -0.95 2.59
CA ALA A 36 12.37 0.01 3.46
C ALA A 36 10.94 0.34 2.95
N ILE A 37 10.79 0.51 1.64
CA ILE A 37 9.49 0.80 1.00
C ILE A 37 8.56 -0.41 1.09
N GLU A 38 9.07 -1.62 0.84
CA GLU A 38 8.30 -2.86 1.00
C GLU A 38 7.83 -3.04 2.44
N GLN A 39 8.70 -2.80 3.42
CA GLN A 39 8.36 -2.90 4.83
C GLN A 39 7.29 -1.88 5.24
N LEU A 40 7.38 -0.65 4.74
CA LEU A 40 6.36 0.38 4.95
C LEU A 40 5.01 -0.07 4.39
N ARG A 41 4.99 -0.51 3.11
CA ARG A 41 3.77 -0.99 2.45
C ARG A 41 3.14 -2.15 3.20
N TRP A 42 3.94 -3.12 3.62
CA TRP A 42 3.48 -4.27 4.40
C TRP A 42 2.86 -3.84 5.73
N THR A 43 3.50 -2.89 6.42
CA THR A 43 3.03 -2.36 7.71
C THR A 43 1.71 -1.62 7.54
N CYS A 44 1.62 -0.71 6.55
CA CYS A 44 0.39 0.01 6.21
C CYS A 44 -0.73 -0.95 5.84
N GLN A 45 -0.46 -1.92 4.95
CA GLN A 45 -1.44 -2.91 4.50
C GLN A 45 -1.97 -3.75 5.66
N THR A 46 -1.09 -4.25 6.53
CA THR A 46 -1.44 -5.10 7.67
C THR A 46 -2.26 -4.32 8.71
N HIS A 47 -1.86 -3.09 9.02
CA HIS A 47 -2.61 -2.23 9.93
C HIS A 47 -3.98 -1.90 9.35
N ARG A 48 -4.02 -1.53 8.07
CA ARG A 48 -5.26 -1.23 7.35
C ARG A 48 -6.23 -2.41 7.35
N GLN A 49 -5.75 -3.62 7.07
CA GLN A 49 -6.55 -4.85 7.13
C GLN A 49 -7.10 -5.12 8.53
N THR A 50 -6.31 -4.83 9.57
CA THR A 50 -6.76 -4.97 10.97
C THR A 50 -7.93 -4.05 11.28
N LEU A 51 -7.86 -2.79 10.86
CA LEU A 51 -8.94 -1.82 11.04
C LEU A 51 -10.19 -2.16 10.20
N LEU A 52 -10.01 -2.81 9.04
CA LEU A 52 -11.10 -3.24 8.16
C LEU A 52 -11.94 -4.42 8.67
N ARG A 53 -11.52 -5.09 9.76
CA ARG A 53 -12.28 -6.22 10.32
C ARG A 53 -13.72 -5.87 10.69
N GLY A 54 -13.95 -4.67 11.24
CA GLY A 54 -15.29 -4.19 11.55
C GLY A 54 -16.17 -4.06 10.30
N PRO A 55 -15.77 -3.24 9.31
CA PRO A 55 -16.47 -3.12 8.04
C PRO A 55 -16.71 -4.47 7.32
N GLN A 56 -15.72 -5.37 7.33
CA GLN A 56 -15.84 -6.73 6.77
C GLN A 56 -17.01 -7.51 7.37
N LEU A 57 -17.09 -7.58 8.70
CA LEU A 57 -18.16 -8.29 9.40
C LEU A 57 -19.54 -7.71 9.07
N HIS A 58 -19.65 -6.38 9.02
CA HIS A 58 -20.90 -5.71 8.67
C HIS A 58 -21.33 -5.96 7.22
N LEU A 59 -20.39 -5.90 6.26
CA LEU A 59 -20.68 -6.20 4.85
C LEU A 59 -21.15 -7.65 4.67
N ARG A 60 -20.50 -8.62 5.33
CA ARG A 60 -20.93 -10.03 5.29
C ARG A 60 -22.32 -10.22 5.86
N LYS A 61 -22.60 -9.60 7.02
CA LYS A 61 -23.93 -9.66 7.65
C LYS A 61 -25.00 -9.13 6.70
N ILE A 62 -24.75 -8.01 6.03
CA ILE A 62 -25.68 -7.44 5.05
C ILE A 62 -25.85 -8.39 3.86
N ALA A 63 -24.75 -8.93 3.32
CA ALA A 63 -24.77 -9.90 2.22
C ALA A 63 -25.65 -11.12 2.56
N THR A 64 -25.51 -11.70 3.75
CA THR A 64 -26.36 -12.80 4.23
C THR A 64 -27.83 -12.39 4.29
N MET A 65 -28.15 -11.20 4.82
CA MET A 65 -29.55 -10.75 4.96
C MET A 65 -30.25 -10.52 3.62
N ILE A 66 -29.49 -10.20 2.58
CA ILE A 66 -30.03 -9.94 1.23
C ILE A 66 -29.81 -11.13 0.27
N ASP A 67 -29.34 -12.27 0.78
CA ASP A 67 -29.04 -13.47 -0.01
C ASP A 67 -28.05 -13.19 -1.16
N GLY A 68 -27.04 -12.36 -0.90
CA GLY A 68 -26.03 -11.93 -1.87
C GLY A 68 -26.52 -10.94 -2.94
N ASP A 69 -27.83 -10.70 -3.04
CA ASP A 69 -28.42 -9.79 -4.02
C ASP A 69 -28.37 -8.33 -3.53
N TRP A 70 -27.23 -7.67 -3.79
CA TRP A 70 -26.98 -6.26 -3.46
C TRP A 70 -28.00 -5.29 -4.08
N SER A 71 -28.66 -5.66 -5.18
CA SER A 71 -29.67 -4.82 -5.82
C SER A 71 -30.87 -4.53 -4.90
N ARG A 72 -31.13 -5.40 -3.91
CA ARG A 72 -32.17 -5.21 -2.88
C ARG A 72 -31.97 -3.97 -2.03
N LEU A 73 -30.77 -3.40 -1.98
CA LEU A 73 -30.49 -2.15 -1.28
C LEU A 73 -30.97 -0.91 -2.04
N ALA A 74 -31.32 -1.02 -3.34
CA ALA A 74 -31.61 0.13 -4.20
C ALA A 74 -32.66 1.10 -3.63
N SER A 75 -33.69 0.59 -2.93
CA SER A 75 -34.74 1.41 -2.32
C SER A 75 -34.29 2.19 -1.08
N ARG A 76 -33.16 1.81 -0.48
CA ARG A 76 -32.59 2.40 0.75
C ARG A 76 -31.48 3.41 0.48
N LEU A 77 -31.02 3.50 -0.76
CA LEU A 77 -29.91 4.38 -1.16
C LEU A 77 -30.43 5.67 -1.79
N ALA A 78 -29.77 6.78 -1.51
CA ALA A 78 -30.12 8.08 -2.10
C ALA A 78 -30.18 7.99 -3.63
N VAL A 79 -29.17 7.34 -4.23
CA VAL A 79 -29.13 7.00 -5.64
C VAL A 79 -29.22 5.47 -5.82
N PRO A 80 -30.28 4.93 -6.47
CA PRO A 80 -30.52 3.50 -6.54
C PRO A 80 -29.35 2.67 -7.08
N ILE A 81 -28.66 3.12 -8.14
CA ILE A 81 -27.57 2.35 -8.78
C ILE A 81 -26.32 2.20 -7.90
N GLN A 82 -26.21 2.98 -6.81
CA GLN A 82 -25.04 2.94 -5.93
C GLN A 82 -24.93 1.65 -5.11
N TRP A 83 -25.90 0.73 -5.19
CA TRP A 83 -25.74 -0.61 -4.60
C TRP A 83 -24.51 -1.34 -5.14
N ARG A 84 -24.08 -1.03 -6.37
CA ARG A 84 -22.86 -1.57 -6.98
C ARG A 84 -21.59 -1.26 -6.17
N VAL A 85 -21.57 -0.11 -5.50
CA VAL A 85 -20.44 0.27 -4.63
C VAL A 85 -20.34 -0.69 -3.44
N TYR A 86 -21.47 -1.03 -2.81
CA TYR A 86 -21.48 -2.03 -1.73
C TYR A 86 -21.07 -3.41 -2.21
N ALA A 87 -21.54 -3.83 -3.39
CA ALA A 87 -21.17 -5.11 -3.99
C ALA A 87 -19.64 -5.17 -4.24
N SER A 88 -19.09 -4.14 -4.88
CA SER A 88 -17.65 -4.03 -5.14
C SER A 88 -16.83 -3.99 -3.84
N LEU A 89 -17.26 -3.21 -2.84
CA LEU A 89 -16.60 -3.18 -1.54
C LEU A 89 -16.65 -4.53 -0.83
N HIS A 90 -17.78 -5.24 -0.91
CA HIS A 90 -17.87 -6.58 -0.35
C HIS A 90 -16.90 -7.53 -1.03
N GLU A 91 -16.81 -7.53 -2.35
CA GLU A 91 -15.85 -8.34 -3.12
C GLU A 91 -14.41 -7.99 -2.77
N THR A 92 -14.02 -6.72 -2.87
CA THR A 92 -12.63 -6.28 -2.65
C THR A 92 -12.17 -6.52 -1.21
N ILE A 93 -13.04 -6.27 -0.22
CA ILE A 93 -12.64 -6.35 1.20
C ILE A 93 -12.77 -7.79 1.74
N ASN A 94 -13.61 -8.64 1.13
CA ASN A 94 -13.84 -10.02 1.60
C ASN A 94 -13.29 -11.13 0.70
N ALA A 95 -12.59 -10.81 -0.40
CA ALA A 95 -12.07 -11.78 -1.37
C ALA A 95 -11.39 -13.00 -0.72
N ASP A 96 -10.55 -12.77 0.30
CA ASP A 96 -9.69 -13.81 0.88
C ASP A 96 -10.20 -14.41 2.20
N SER A 97 -11.40 -14.04 2.67
CA SER A 97 -11.84 -14.49 3.99
C SER A 97 -13.13 -15.31 3.95
N GLN A 98 -13.08 -16.51 4.52
CA GLN A 98 -14.24 -17.39 4.64
C GLN A 98 -15.31 -16.74 5.53
N PRO A 99 -16.60 -16.85 5.19
CA PRO A 99 -17.68 -16.35 6.04
C PRO A 99 -17.68 -17.10 7.39
N PRO A 100 -17.73 -16.40 8.54
CA PRO A 100 -17.72 -17.08 9.82
C PRO A 100 -19.04 -17.82 10.06
N ALA A 101 -18.97 -19.01 10.66
CA ALA A 101 -20.13 -19.91 10.84
C ALA A 101 -21.31 -19.28 11.62
N TRP A 102 -21.05 -18.28 12.47
CA TRP A 102 -22.07 -17.58 13.24
C TRP A 102 -22.79 -16.48 12.46
N ALA A 103 -22.29 -16.05 11.29
CA ALA A 103 -22.88 -14.96 10.51
C ALA A 103 -24.31 -15.27 10.02
N ASN A 104 -24.72 -16.54 10.04
CA ASN A 104 -26.03 -16.97 9.53
C ASN A 104 -27.07 -17.20 10.65
N GLN A 105 -26.75 -16.95 11.92
CA GLN A 105 -27.64 -17.25 13.05
C GLN A 105 -28.48 -16.02 13.46
N GLY A 106 -29.82 -16.15 13.39
CA GLY A 106 -30.77 -15.24 14.05
C GLY A 106 -31.01 -13.86 13.42
N LEU A 107 -30.58 -13.64 12.17
CA LEU A 107 -30.65 -12.32 11.50
C LEU A 107 -32.03 -11.92 10.95
N TRP A 108 -32.97 -12.86 10.93
CA TRP A 108 -34.22 -12.74 10.17
C TRP A 108 -35.23 -11.72 10.73
N ALA A 109 -35.05 -11.28 11.98
CA ALA A 109 -35.98 -10.37 12.66
C ALA A 109 -35.54 -8.89 12.70
N VAL A 110 -34.34 -8.56 12.20
CA VAL A 110 -33.81 -7.18 12.28
C VAL A 110 -34.02 -6.44 10.95
N PRO A 111 -34.60 -5.23 10.95
CA PRO A 111 -34.68 -4.40 9.74
C PRO A 111 -33.29 -4.07 9.19
N ILE A 112 -33.11 -4.15 7.86
CA ILE A 112 -31.83 -3.93 7.16
C ILE A 112 -31.20 -2.54 7.42
N ASP A 113 -32.01 -1.54 7.80
CA ASP A 113 -31.55 -0.19 8.12
C ASP A 113 -30.58 -0.13 9.31
N ARG A 114 -30.73 -1.02 10.29
CA ARG A 114 -29.83 -1.08 11.44
C ARG A 114 -28.44 -1.57 11.02
N PRO A 115 -28.28 -2.73 10.35
CA PRO A 115 -27.02 -3.17 9.76
C PRO A 115 -26.35 -2.14 8.85
N LEU A 116 -27.11 -1.43 8.00
CA LEU A 116 -26.55 -0.38 7.13
C LEU A 116 -25.97 0.79 7.93
N ARG A 117 -26.66 1.23 8.99
CA ARG A 117 -26.15 2.28 9.90
C ARG A 117 -24.99 1.80 10.77
N ASP A 118 -24.97 0.51 11.12
CA ASP A 118 -23.83 -0.10 11.83
C ASP A 118 -22.60 -0.12 10.91
N LEU A 119 -22.76 -0.50 9.63
CA LEU A 119 -21.70 -0.46 8.61
C LEU A 119 -21.16 0.96 8.43
N ALA A 120 -22.04 1.95 8.27
CA ALA A 120 -21.63 3.36 8.12
C ALA A 120 -20.76 3.83 9.29
N ARG A 121 -21.22 3.61 10.53
CA ARG A 121 -20.44 3.94 11.73
C ARG A 121 -19.11 3.19 11.82
N SER A 122 -19.08 1.95 11.35
CA SER A 122 -17.86 1.16 11.33
C SER A 122 -16.86 1.67 10.30
N VAL A 123 -17.32 2.13 9.14
CA VAL A 123 -16.48 2.76 8.11
C VAL A 123 -15.98 4.13 8.57
N ASP A 124 -16.82 4.96 9.20
CA ASP A 124 -16.40 6.25 9.74
C ASP A 124 -15.29 6.09 10.79
N ARG A 125 -15.44 5.09 11.66
CA ARG A 125 -14.41 4.74 12.64
C ARG A 125 -13.13 4.28 11.95
N PHE A 126 -13.24 3.37 10.97
CA PHE A 126 -12.11 2.91 10.18
C PHE A 126 -11.37 4.10 9.54
N ASN A 127 -12.08 5.01 8.86
CA ASN A 127 -11.48 6.15 8.18
C ASN A 127 -10.75 7.08 9.16
N ARG A 128 -11.41 7.46 10.26
CA ARG A 128 -10.80 8.32 11.28
C ARG A 128 -9.57 7.69 11.92
N ASP A 129 -9.65 6.41 12.27
CA ASP A 129 -8.54 5.71 12.94
C ASP A 129 -7.39 5.49 11.94
N TRP A 130 -7.68 5.24 10.66
CA TRP A 130 -6.69 5.11 9.59
C TRP A 130 -5.98 6.42 9.27
N GLU A 131 -6.72 7.52 9.10
CA GLU A 131 -6.14 8.86 8.94
C GLU A 131 -5.30 9.24 10.16
N GLY A 132 -5.81 8.95 11.36
CA GLY A 132 -5.08 9.15 12.61
C GLY A 132 -3.78 8.35 12.69
N TYR A 133 -3.75 7.14 12.14
CA TYR A 133 -2.54 6.32 12.03
C TYR A 133 -1.54 6.92 11.04
N LEU A 134 -1.98 7.22 9.81
CA LEU A 134 -1.11 7.79 8.77
C LEU A 134 -0.47 9.12 9.20
N ASN A 135 -1.23 9.98 9.89
CA ASN A 135 -0.73 11.26 10.38
C ASN A 135 0.27 11.17 11.55
N ARG A 136 0.31 10.03 12.25
CA ARG A 136 1.24 9.79 13.36
C ARG A 136 2.40 8.87 13.00
N PHE A 137 2.36 8.27 11.81
CA PHE A 137 3.41 7.40 11.34
C PHE A 137 4.68 8.20 11.13
N ASP A 138 5.77 7.79 11.78
CA ASP A 138 7.05 8.46 11.64
C ASP A 138 7.67 8.12 10.28
N LEU A 139 7.69 9.11 9.39
CA LEU A 139 8.24 8.99 8.04
C LEU A 139 9.70 9.43 7.97
N ASP A 140 10.26 10.02 9.02
CA ASP A 140 11.61 10.58 9.00
C ASP A 140 12.68 9.51 8.69
N PRO A 141 12.64 8.29 9.27
CA PRO A 141 13.63 7.25 8.96
C PRO A 141 13.64 6.83 7.49
N ILE A 142 12.46 6.68 6.88
CA ILE A 142 12.37 6.28 5.47
C ILE A 142 12.65 7.44 4.53
N ASN A 143 12.24 8.66 4.89
CA ASN A 143 12.57 9.86 4.14
C ASN A 143 14.07 10.16 4.16
N GLN A 144 14.76 9.86 5.25
CA GLN A 144 16.22 9.93 5.28
C GLN A 144 16.83 8.90 4.32
N THR A 145 16.29 7.67 4.27
CA THR A 145 16.75 6.64 3.31
C THR A 145 16.53 7.08 1.86
N ILE A 146 15.40 7.74 1.57
CA ILE A 146 15.10 8.32 0.24
C ILE A 146 16.07 9.48 -0.08
N ALA A 147 16.30 10.37 0.88
CA ALA A 147 17.23 11.49 0.72
C ALA A 147 18.64 10.99 0.41
N ASP A 148 19.14 10.04 1.19
CA ASP A 148 20.44 9.41 0.99
C ASP A 148 20.53 8.69 -0.36
N PHE A 149 19.46 8.01 -0.81
CA PHE A 149 19.41 7.42 -2.15
C PHE A 149 19.52 8.49 -3.23
N ASN A 150 18.72 9.55 -3.13
CA ASN A 150 18.70 10.62 -4.12
C ASN A 150 20.03 11.37 -4.21
N GLU A 151 20.72 11.53 -3.09
CA GLU A 151 21.99 12.25 -3.00
C GLU A 151 23.17 11.38 -3.48
N TYR A 152 23.29 10.16 -2.97
CA TYR A 152 24.52 9.38 -3.13
C TYR A 152 24.48 8.34 -4.25
N TYR A 153 23.31 7.88 -4.70
CA TYR A 153 23.24 6.75 -5.64
C TYR A 153 23.99 7.02 -6.95
N VAL A 154 23.79 8.19 -7.56
CA VAL A 154 24.45 8.55 -8.83
C VAL A 154 25.95 8.73 -8.62
N LEU A 155 26.36 9.33 -7.50
CA LEU A 155 27.77 9.52 -7.17
C LEU A 155 28.49 8.17 -6.99
N GLU A 156 27.90 7.26 -6.22
CA GLU A 156 28.43 5.92 -6.00
C GLU A 156 28.48 5.11 -7.30
N LYS A 157 27.44 5.21 -8.14
CA LYS A 157 27.40 4.55 -9.45
C LYS A 157 28.43 5.13 -10.41
N ALA A 158 28.67 6.45 -10.39
CA ALA A 158 29.73 7.09 -11.18
C ALA A 158 31.12 6.66 -10.71
N CYS A 159 31.33 6.57 -9.40
CA CYS A 159 32.56 6.03 -8.81
C CYS A 159 32.76 4.55 -9.12
N ALA A 160 31.71 3.76 -9.29
CA ALA A 160 31.85 2.37 -9.73
C ALA A 160 32.20 2.29 -11.22
N LEU A 161 31.47 3.00 -12.08
CA LEU A 161 31.58 2.90 -13.54
C LEU A 161 32.70 3.76 -14.15
N GLY A 162 33.26 4.71 -13.39
CA GLY A 162 34.22 5.70 -13.90
C GLY A 162 33.62 6.71 -14.88
N ARG A 163 32.29 6.73 -15.01
CA ARG A 163 31.55 7.49 -16.02
C ARG A 163 30.27 8.05 -15.44
N GLU A 164 30.17 9.37 -15.39
CA GLU A 164 29.02 10.08 -14.84
C GLU A 164 27.77 9.97 -15.74
N ASP A 165 27.97 9.97 -17.06
CA ASP A 165 26.88 9.87 -18.03
C ASP A 165 26.16 8.51 -17.96
N LEU A 166 26.91 7.42 -17.81
CA LEU A 166 26.36 6.08 -17.58
C LEU A 166 25.73 5.95 -16.18
N ALA A 167 26.24 6.67 -15.19
CA ALA A 167 25.69 6.64 -13.84
C ALA A 167 24.28 7.23 -13.79
N ARG A 168 24.05 8.35 -14.49
CA ARG A 168 22.73 9.00 -14.57
C ARG A 168 21.71 8.21 -15.38
N LEU A 169 22.16 7.32 -16.27
CA LEU A 169 21.26 6.52 -17.10
C LEU A 169 20.33 5.66 -16.22
N GLY A 170 19.01 5.86 -16.42
CA GLY A 170 17.96 5.13 -15.69
C GLY A 170 17.75 5.56 -14.25
N PHE A 171 18.47 6.57 -13.74
CA PHE A 171 18.22 7.11 -12.41
C PHE A 171 16.95 7.97 -12.41
N GLN A 172 16.05 7.67 -11.47
CA GLN A 172 14.87 8.47 -11.20
C GLN A 172 14.85 8.81 -9.70
N PRO A 173 14.95 10.10 -9.33
CA PRO A 173 14.88 10.48 -7.92
C PRO A 173 13.49 10.14 -7.37
N MET A 174 13.45 9.64 -6.14
CA MET A 174 12.21 9.31 -5.46
C MET A 174 11.72 10.50 -4.66
N SER A 175 10.43 10.81 -4.75
CA SER A 175 9.81 11.84 -3.92
C SER A 175 9.78 11.41 -2.46
N LEU A 176 9.97 12.37 -1.55
CA LEU A 176 9.77 12.13 -0.13
C LEU A 176 8.32 11.73 0.14
N LEU A 177 8.16 10.82 1.07
CA LEU A 177 6.85 10.33 1.51
C LEU A 177 6.21 11.35 2.45
N THR A 178 4.91 11.51 2.26
CA THR A 178 4.03 12.33 3.09
C THR A 178 2.81 11.53 3.51
N PRO A 179 2.10 11.90 4.60
CA PRO A 179 0.83 11.27 4.95
C PRO A 179 -0.17 11.30 3.78
N ALA A 180 -0.19 12.39 2.99
CA ALA A 180 -1.03 12.51 1.81
C ALA A 180 -0.66 11.49 0.71
N SER A 181 0.64 11.25 0.46
CA SER A 181 1.07 10.22 -0.50
C SER A 181 0.67 8.81 -0.05
N LEU A 182 0.73 8.53 1.25
CA LEU A 182 0.27 7.25 1.80
C LEU A 182 -1.25 7.12 1.72
N GLN A 183 -2.00 8.20 1.94
CA GLN A 183 -3.45 8.18 1.78
C GLN A 183 -3.85 7.96 0.32
N ALA A 184 -3.09 8.48 -0.65
CA ALA A 184 -3.33 8.23 -2.06
C ALA A 184 -3.06 6.77 -2.45
N GLU A 185 -2.03 6.15 -1.89
CA GLU A 185 -1.71 4.73 -2.11
C GLU A 185 -2.68 3.78 -1.37
N PHE A 186 -3.10 4.17 -0.17
CA PHE A 186 -3.99 3.41 0.71
C PHE A 186 -5.23 4.24 1.08
N PRO A 187 -6.18 4.38 0.14
CA PRO A 187 -7.32 5.30 0.29
C PRO A 187 -8.26 4.87 1.41
N THR A 188 -9.02 5.83 1.92
CA THR A 188 -10.16 5.60 2.83
C THR A 188 -11.29 4.85 2.12
N VAL A 189 -12.29 4.41 2.89
CA VAL A 189 -13.48 3.75 2.33
C VAL A 189 -14.62 4.75 2.26
N GLU A 190 -15.19 4.91 1.07
CA GLU A 190 -16.38 5.73 0.87
C GLU A 190 -17.63 4.86 0.73
N LEU A 191 -18.70 5.25 1.44
CA LEU A 191 -20.00 4.60 1.34
C LEU A 191 -21.02 5.52 0.66
N PRO A 192 -21.90 4.96 -0.18
CA PRO A 192 -23.08 5.68 -0.66
C PRO A 192 -23.96 6.19 0.48
N ARG A 193 -24.65 7.31 0.24
CA ARG A 193 -25.59 7.87 1.21
C ARG A 193 -26.88 7.05 1.28
N LEU A 194 -27.34 6.79 2.49
CA LEU A 194 -28.67 6.21 2.75
C LEU A 194 -29.76 7.28 2.56
N ARG A 195 -31.00 6.85 2.29
CA ARG A 195 -32.19 7.73 2.27
C ARG A 195 -32.66 8.10 3.67
#